data_AF-A0A7S0R6N8-F1
#
_entry.id   AF-A0A7S0R6N8-F1
#
_cell.length_a   1.000
_cell.length_b   1.000
_cell.length_c   1.000
_cell.angle_alpha   90.00
_cell.angle_beta   90.00
_cell.angle_gamma   90.00
#
_symmetry.space_group_name_H-M   'P 1'
#
loop_
_entity.id
_entity.type
_entity.pdbx_description
1 polymer ?
#
loop_
_entity_poly.entity_id
_entity_poly.type
_entity_poly.pdbx_seq_one_letter_code
_entity_poly.pdbx_strand_id
1 'polypeptide(L)'
;PWWGHVVSRDLAHWQEVAPALQPDMWYDRDGVFSGSAVLLSDGSPFMMYTGVMNFSQYGFYYQMQASASPSNLSDPLLIDWAKAAEPLSIEIPPGGTHAQFRDPVTPWRVSSNEVAGIMSGLMNAGQLANASLPGRNNLTVTTLIPNATNASVAGAAGQQL
;
A
#
# COMPACT_ATOMS: atom_id res chain seq x y z
N PRO A 1 5.41 6.68 -17.56
CA PRO A 1 6.47 7.18 -16.65
C PRO A 1 7.19 6.02 -15.96
N TRP A 2 8.47 6.18 -15.59
CA TRP A 2 9.31 5.14 -14.96
C TRP A 2 10.25 5.78 -13.91
N TRP A 3 10.89 4.97 -13.07
CA TRP A 3 11.86 5.43 -12.07
C TRP A 3 13.29 5.24 -12.56
N GLY A 4 13.99 6.36 -12.74
CA GLY A 4 15.44 6.37 -12.91
C GLY A 4 16.16 5.99 -11.62
N HIS A 5 17.40 5.55 -11.77
CA HIS A 5 18.22 5.10 -10.66
C HIS A 5 19.61 5.74 -10.77
N VAL A 6 19.96 6.54 -9.77
CA VAL A 6 21.28 7.14 -9.63
C VAL A 6 21.82 6.84 -8.25
N VAL A 7 23.11 6.55 -8.16
CA VAL A 7 23.80 6.21 -6.92
C VAL A 7 24.93 7.21 -6.65
N SER A 8 25.17 7.50 -5.37
CA SER A 8 26.27 8.35 -4.92
C SER A 8 26.77 7.91 -3.56
N ARG A 9 28.07 8.11 -3.31
CA ARG A 9 28.69 7.89 -2.00
C ARG A 9 28.70 9.15 -1.14
N ASP A 10 28.52 10.32 -1.74
CA ASP A 10 28.69 11.63 -1.11
C ASP A 10 27.53 12.61 -1.36
N LEU A 11 26.51 12.17 -2.09
CA LEU A 11 25.33 12.95 -2.51
C LEU A 11 25.67 14.16 -3.42
N ALA A 12 26.90 14.22 -3.96
CA ALA A 12 27.37 15.28 -4.86
C ALA A 12 27.74 14.73 -6.24
N HIS A 13 28.40 13.57 -6.28
CA HIS A 13 28.80 12.90 -7.52
C HIS A 13 27.92 11.69 -7.76
N TRP A 14 27.17 11.71 -8.86
CA TRP A 14 26.15 10.72 -9.17
C TRP A 14 26.55 9.88 -10.37
N GLN A 15 26.29 8.57 -10.28
CA GLN A 15 26.38 7.64 -11.39
C GLN A 15 24.97 7.11 -11.69
N GLU A 16 24.55 7.24 -12.94
CA GLU A 16 23.34 6.60 -13.42
C GLU A 16 23.57 5.09 -13.58
N VAL A 17 22.59 4.31 -13.15
CA VAL A 17 22.53 2.86 -13.33
C VAL A 17 21.20 2.50 -13.98
N ALA A 18 20.95 1.20 -14.22
CA ALA A 18 19.73 0.80 -14.92
C ALA A 18 18.46 1.27 -14.17
N PRO A 19 17.38 1.62 -14.89
CA PRO A 19 16.12 2.05 -14.29
C PRO A 19 15.64 1.10 -13.20
N ALA A 20 15.23 1.63 -12.05
CA ALA A 20 14.79 0.82 -10.92
C ALA A 20 13.43 0.15 -11.20
N LEU A 21 12.47 0.91 -11.76
CA LEU A 21 11.11 0.41 -12.05
C LEU A 21 10.63 0.97 -13.39
N GLN A 22 10.17 0.08 -14.28
CA GLN A 22 9.58 0.42 -15.58
C GLN A 22 8.13 -0.05 -15.64
N PRO A 23 7.21 0.57 -16.40
CA PRO A 23 5.86 0.04 -16.62
C PRO A 23 5.91 -1.33 -17.31
N ASP A 24 5.62 -2.39 -16.56
CA ASP A 24 5.71 -3.77 -17.05
C ASP A 24 4.70 -4.72 -16.37
N MET A 25 3.86 -4.20 -15.48
CA MET A 25 2.78 -4.95 -14.83
C MET A 25 1.43 -4.39 -15.26
N TRP A 26 0.38 -5.21 -15.18
CA TRP A 26 -0.96 -4.81 -15.62
C TRP A 26 -1.47 -3.56 -14.88
N TYR A 27 -1.13 -3.44 -13.59
CA TYR A 27 -1.57 -2.38 -12.68
C TYR A 27 -0.76 -1.08 -12.81
N ASP A 28 0.36 -1.08 -13.54
CA ASP A 28 1.21 0.10 -13.73
C ASP A 28 1.59 0.37 -15.20
N ARG A 29 0.93 -0.32 -16.13
CA ARG A 29 1.22 -0.29 -17.58
C ARG A 29 1.30 1.11 -18.20
N ASP A 30 0.65 2.10 -17.59
CA ASP A 30 0.63 3.48 -18.06
C ASP A 30 1.53 4.41 -17.22
N GLY A 31 2.09 3.92 -16.11
CA GLY A 31 3.10 4.63 -15.34
C GLY A 31 3.43 4.05 -13.97
N VAL A 32 4.71 4.14 -13.61
CA VAL A 32 5.20 4.02 -12.24
C VAL A 32 5.34 5.42 -11.66
N PHE A 33 4.42 5.80 -10.77
CA PHE A 33 4.38 7.12 -10.13
C PHE A 33 5.17 7.12 -8.83
N SER A 34 5.20 8.26 -8.15
CA SER A 34 5.93 8.50 -6.89
C SER A 34 5.60 7.46 -5.81
N GLY A 35 6.56 7.32 -4.89
CA GLY A 35 6.56 6.31 -3.86
C GLY A 35 7.67 6.54 -2.84
N SER A 36 7.88 5.56 -2.00
CA SER A 36 8.84 5.61 -0.91
C SER A 36 9.47 4.25 -0.65
N ALA A 37 10.61 4.25 0.04
CA ALA A 37 11.32 3.03 0.43
C ALA A 37 11.40 2.92 1.95
N VAL A 38 11.47 1.68 2.45
CA VAL A 38 11.64 1.37 3.86
C VAL A 38 12.56 0.17 4.01
N LEU A 39 13.28 0.09 5.13
CA LEU A 39 13.97 -1.14 5.52
C LEU A 39 13.04 -2.00 6.37
N LEU A 40 12.86 -3.26 5.99
CA LEU A 40 12.13 -4.28 6.75
C LEU A 40 12.91 -4.71 8.00
N SER A 41 12.28 -5.50 8.89
CA SER A 41 12.87 -5.88 10.19
C SER A 41 14.18 -6.65 10.07
N ASP A 42 14.39 -7.34 8.96
CA ASP A 42 15.62 -8.05 8.63
C ASP A 42 16.66 -7.16 7.93
N GLY A 43 16.37 -5.87 7.75
CA GLY A 43 17.23 -4.91 7.06
C GLY A 43 17.08 -4.89 5.54
N SER A 44 16.20 -5.71 4.96
CA SER A 44 15.98 -5.72 3.51
C SER A 44 15.22 -4.47 3.04
N PRO A 45 15.63 -3.83 1.92
CA PRO A 45 14.88 -2.74 1.32
C PRO A 45 13.53 -3.21 0.74
N PHE A 46 12.52 -2.36 0.84
CA PHE A 46 11.19 -2.55 0.26
C PHE A 46 10.69 -1.21 -0.27
N MET A 47 10.16 -1.20 -1.49
CA MET A 47 9.56 -0.02 -2.11
C MET A 47 8.05 -0.15 -2.15
N MET A 48 7.37 0.97 -1.87
CA MET A 48 5.97 1.19 -2.18
C MET A 48 5.86 2.31 -3.21
N TYR A 49 4.98 2.17 -4.18
CA TYR A 49 4.76 3.18 -5.21
C TYR A 49 3.32 3.16 -5.71
N THR A 50 2.96 4.15 -6.51
CA THR A 50 1.67 4.17 -7.21
C THR A 50 1.81 3.64 -8.63
N GLY A 51 1.21 2.49 -8.91
CA GLY A 51 0.98 2.00 -10.27
C GLY A 51 -0.20 2.72 -10.90
N VAL A 52 -0.06 3.08 -12.18
CA VAL A 52 -1.07 3.82 -12.93
C VAL A 52 -1.51 3.06 -14.16
N MET A 53 -2.84 3.01 -14.33
CA MET A 53 -3.50 2.70 -15.58
C MET A 53 -4.24 3.94 -16.09
N ASN A 54 -4.14 4.24 -17.37
CA ASN A 54 -4.81 5.36 -18.01
C ASN A 54 -6.23 4.97 -18.40
N PHE A 55 -7.21 5.66 -17.83
CA PHE A 55 -8.63 5.54 -18.16
C PHE A 55 -9.06 6.81 -18.91
N SER A 56 -8.37 7.07 -20.02
CA SER A 56 -8.47 8.32 -20.81
C SER A 56 -9.90 8.67 -21.22
N GLN A 57 -10.74 7.66 -21.47
CA GLN A 57 -12.17 7.83 -21.79
C GLN A 57 -12.98 8.51 -20.66
N TYR A 58 -12.47 8.51 -19.43
CA TYR A 58 -13.07 9.14 -18.26
C TYR A 58 -12.25 10.33 -17.73
N GLY A 59 -11.15 10.68 -18.39
CA GLY A 59 -10.31 11.83 -18.02
C GLY A 59 -9.50 11.66 -16.74
N PHE A 60 -9.25 10.43 -16.28
CA PHE A 60 -8.45 10.18 -15.07
C PHE A 60 -7.52 8.95 -15.19
N TYR A 61 -6.54 8.90 -14.28
CA TYR A 61 -5.66 7.76 -14.06
C TYR A 61 -6.19 6.90 -12.92
N TYR A 62 -6.36 5.60 -13.14
CA TYR A 62 -6.66 4.65 -12.07
C TYR A 62 -5.37 4.29 -11.33
N GLN A 63 -5.30 4.66 -10.06
CA GLN A 63 -4.10 4.57 -9.21
C GLN A 63 -4.23 3.42 -8.23
N MET A 64 -3.22 2.54 -8.20
CA MET A 64 -3.14 1.41 -7.27
C MET A 64 -1.82 1.48 -6.52
N GLN A 65 -1.82 1.10 -5.23
CA GLN A 65 -0.59 1.00 -4.46
C GLN A 65 0.08 -0.33 -4.81
N ALA A 66 1.36 -0.31 -5.13
CA ALA A 66 2.13 -1.48 -5.54
C ALA A 66 3.46 -1.52 -4.78
N SER A 67 4.17 -2.64 -4.88
CA SER A 67 5.44 -2.82 -4.21
C SER A 67 6.48 -3.53 -5.05
N ALA A 68 7.74 -3.31 -4.67
CA ALA A 68 8.90 -3.99 -5.24
C ALA A 68 9.96 -4.25 -4.18
N SER A 69 10.73 -5.32 -4.36
CA SER A 69 11.87 -5.70 -3.52
C SER A 69 13.09 -5.98 -4.39
N PRO A 70 14.33 -5.80 -3.88
CA PRO A 70 15.52 -6.14 -4.64
C PRO A 70 15.54 -7.62 -5.01
N SER A 71 15.90 -7.92 -6.25
CA SER A 71 16.06 -9.30 -6.74
C SER A 71 17.34 -9.95 -6.18
N ASN A 72 18.33 -9.14 -5.80
CA ASN A 72 19.60 -9.59 -5.22
C ASN A 72 20.06 -8.65 -4.11
N LEU A 73 19.89 -9.06 -2.85
CA LEU A 73 20.31 -8.27 -1.68
C LEU A 73 21.83 -8.17 -1.50
N SER A 74 22.60 -9.00 -2.19
CA SER A 74 24.07 -8.92 -2.17
C SER A 74 24.62 -7.91 -3.19
N ASP A 75 23.79 -7.40 -4.10
CA ASP A 75 24.19 -6.31 -4.99
C ASP A 75 24.16 -4.97 -4.25
N PRO A 76 25.32 -4.33 -3.99
CA PRO A 76 25.36 -3.06 -3.28
C PRO A 76 24.73 -1.90 -4.05
N LEU A 77 24.51 -2.06 -5.36
CA LEU A 77 23.87 -1.04 -6.21
C LEU A 77 22.36 -1.25 -6.31
N LEU A 78 21.83 -2.41 -5.90
CA LEU A 78 20.41 -2.77 -5.97
C LEU A 78 19.82 -2.47 -7.36
N ILE A 79 20.45 -2.98 -8.42
CA ILE A 79 20.06 -2.68 -9.79
C ILE A 79 18.69 -3.26 -10.14
N ASP A 80 18.48 -4.52 -9.79
CA ASP A 80 17.29 -5.26 -10.21
C ASP A 80 16.23 -5.30 -9.10
N TRP A 81 15.03 -4.81 -9.41
CA TRP A 81 13.87 -4.83 -8.50
C TRP A 81 12.76 -5.71 -9.06
N ALA A 82 12.31 -6.66 -8.24
CA ALA A 82 11.18 -7.52 -8.55
C ALA A 82 9.90 -6.91 -7.97
N LYS A 83 8.92 -6.64 -8.84
CA LYS A 83 7.58 -6.21 -8.42
C LYS A 83 6.75 -7.36 -7.90
N ALA A 84 5.86 -7.08 -6.95
CA ALA A 84 4.86 -8.04 -6.53
C ALA A 84 3.93 -8.41 -7.70
N ALA A 85 3.52 -9.68 -7.78
CA ALA A 85 2.62 -10.14 -8.85
C ALA A 85 1.28 -9.39 -8.88
N GLU A 86 0.80 -8.97 -7.71
CA GLU A 86 -0.43 -8.21 -7.51
C GLU A 86 -0.15 -6.91 -6.76
N PRO A 87 -0.96 -5.85 -6.97
CA PRO A 87 -0.85 -4.62 -6.22
C PRO A 87 -1.22 -4.85 -4.74
N LEU A 88 -0.79 -3.95 -3.88
CA LEU A 88 -1.13 -3.96 -2.47
C LEU A 88 -2.64 -3.76 -2.30
N SER A 89 -3.26 -4.64 -1.51
CA SER A 89 -4.68 -4.56 -1.15
C SER A 89 -4.89 -3.49 -0.07
N ILE A 90 -4.83 -2.23 -0.48
CA ILE A 90 -5.11 -1.07 0.38
C ILE A 90 -6.48 -0.52 0.02
N GLU A 91 -7.39 -0.54 0.98
CA GLU A 91 -8.71 0.04 0.80
C GLU A 91 -8.63 1.56 0.68
N ILE A 92 -9.40 2.11 -0.25
CA ILE A 92 -9.56 3.55 -0.36
C ILE A 92 -10.41 4.04 0.81
N PRO A 93 -9.95 5.05 1.57
CA PRO A 93 -10.74 5.63 2.63
C PRO A 93 -12.07 6.17 2.10
N PRO A 94 -13.16 6.09 2.87
CA PRO A 94 -14.46 6.56 2.40
C PRO A 94 -14.43 8.03 1.95
N GLY A 95 -15.05 8.29 0.79
CA GLY A 95 -14.98 9.58 0.10
C GLY A 95 -13.76 9.76 -0.81
N GLY A 96 -12.78 8.85 -0.76
CA GLY A 96 -11.66 8.79 -1.69
C GLY A 96 -12.01 8.10 -3.02
N THR A 97 -11.11 8.22 -4.00
CA THR A 97 -11.25 7.56 -5.31
C THR A 97 -9.90 7.09 -5.85
N HIS A 98 -9.90 6.10 -6.73
CA HIS A 98 -8.70 5.66 -7.45
C HIS A 98 -8.13 6.73 -8.40
N ALA A 99 -8.83 7.86 -8.61
CA ALA A 99 -8.30 8.98 -9.40
C ALA A 99 -7.32 9.87 -8.61
N GLN A 100 -7.33 9.79 -7.27
CA GLN A 100 -6.58 10.69 -6.39
C GLN A 100 -5.99 9.95 -5.16
N PHE A 101 -5.66 8.67 -5.31
CA PHE A 101 -5.08 7.83 -4.26
C PHE A 101 -3.66 7.41 -4.64
N ARG A 102 -2.67 8.22 -4.23
CA ARG A 102 -1.28 8.12 -4.69
C ARG A 102 -0.26 8.57 -3.64
N ASP A 103 1.01 8.41 -3.99
CA ASP A 103 2.18 8.89 -3.26
C ASP A 103 2.32 8.27 -1.85
N PRO A 104 2.47 6.93 -1.74
CA PRO A 104 2.60 6.27 -0.44
C PRO A 104 3.88 6.75 0.25
N VAL A 105 3.74 7.17 1.52
CA VAL A 105 4.86 7.59 2.37
C VAL A 105 5.41 6.42 3.17
N THR A 106 6.70 6.47 3.50
CA THR A 106 7.35 5.45 4.32
C THR A 106 6.62 5.33 5.66
N PRO A 107 6.08 4.15 6.01
CA PRO A 107 5.42 3.97 7.29
C PRO A 107 6.45 4.00 8.43
N TRP A 108 6.06 4.55 9.57
CA TRP A 108 6.82 4.42 10.82
C TRP A 108 6.52 3.08 11.49
N ARG A 109 7.54 2.52 12.14
CA ARG A 109 7.39 1.27 12.88
C ARG A 109 6.62 1.52 14.16
N VAL A 110 5.57 0.74 14.35
CA VAL A 110 4.80 0.60 15.59
C VAL A 110 4.84 -0.84 16.03
N SER A 111 4.86 -1.09 17.34
CA SER A 111 4.88 -2.47 17.84
C SER A 111 3.55 -3.17 17.52
N SER A 112 3.57 -4.48 17.27
CA SER A 112 2.34 -5.23 17.02
C SER A 112 1.34 -5.12 18.16
N ASN A 113 1.82 -4.97 19.40
CA ASN A 113 0.99 -4.77 20.58
C ASN A 113 0.31 -3.40 20.58
N GLU A 114 1.00 -2.36 20.10
CA GLU A 114 0.45 -1.02 19.97
C GLU A 114 -0.60 -0.97 18.87
N VAL A 115 -0.34 -1.59 17.72
CA VAL A 115 -1.35 -1.77 16.66
C VAL A 115 -2.55 -2.53 17.20
N ALA A 116 -2.35 -3.66 17.90
CA ALA A 116 -3.44 -4.41 18.50
C ALA A 116 -4.23 -3.60 19.54
N GLY A 117 -3.55 -2.77 20.34
CA GLY A 117 -4.16 -1.87 21.30
C GLY A 117 -5.02 -0.79 20.64
N ILE A 118 -4.52 -0.15 19.58
CA ILE A 118 -5.27 0.84 18.78
C ILE A 118 -6.48 0.17 18.13
N MET A 119 -6.30 -0.98 17.48
CA MET A 119 -7.39 -1.71 16.83
C MET A 119 -8.46 -2.14 17.83
N SER A 120 -8.07 -2.65 18.99
CA SER A 120 -8.99 -2.98 20.09
C SER A 120 -9.74 -1.74 20.60
N GLY A 121 -9.05 -0.62 20.76
CA GLY A 121 -9.67 0.65 21.14
C GLY A 121 -10.71 1.13 20.13
N LEU A 122 -10.39 1.08 18.83
CA LEU A 122 -11.28 1.48 17.75
C LEU A 122 -12.49 0.52 17.61
N MET A 123 -12.30 -0.78 17.81
CA MET A 123 -13.41 -1.76 17.87
C MET A 123 -14.34 -1.47 19.05
N ASN A 124 -13.79 -1.23 20.25
CA ASN A 124 -14.57 -0.90 21.45
C ASN A 124 -15.32 0.43 21.32
N ALA A 125 -14.77 1.38 20.56
CA ALA A 125 -15.41 2.65 20.24
C ALA A 125 -16.48 2.55 19.13
N GLY A 126 -16.72 1.35 18.56
CA GLY A 126 -17.65 1.15 17.45
C GLY A 126 -17.20 1.78 16.14
N GLN A 127 -15.92 2.13 16.02
CA GLN A 127 -15.34 2.79 14.84
C GLN A 127 -14.85 1.76 13.80
N LEU A 128 -14.78 0.49 14.17
CA LEU A 128 -14.46 -0.65 13.31
C LEU A 128 -15.52 -1.74 13.48
N ALA A 129 -15.96 -2.36 12.38
CA ALA A 129 -16.73 -3.61 12.42
C ALA A 129 -15.87 -4.76 11.90
N ASN A 130 -15.94 -5.91 12.56
CA ASN A 130 -15.35 -7.14 12.05
C ASN A 130 -16.16 -7.63 10.84
N ALA A 131 -15.56 -7.63 9.66
CA ALA A 131 -16.03 -8.45 8.54
C ALA A 131 -15.09 -9.66 8.42
N SER A 132 -15.58 -10.86 8.77
CA SER A 132 -14.89 -12.11 8.48
C SER A 132 -15.35 -12.63 7.12
N LEU A 133 -14.40 -12.81 6.19
CA LEU A 133 -14.63 -13.61 4.99
C LEU A 133 -14.29 -15.08 5.29
N PRO A 134 -15.17 -16.04 5.00
CA PRO A 134 -14.87 -17.46 5.26
C PRO A 134 -13.67 -17.91 4.41
N GLY A 135 -12.63 -18.47 5.05
CA GLY A 135 -11.63 -19.29 4.38
C GLY A 135 -10.24 -18.71 4.11
N ARG A 136 -9.86 -17.54 4.67
CA ARG A 136 -8.46 -17.06 4.63
C ARG A 136 -8.00 -16.54 6.00
N ASN A 137 -7.33 -17.39 6.76
CA ASN A 137 -7.00 -17.15 8.18
C ASN A 137 -5.84 -16.19 8.45
N ASN A 138 -5.34 -15.37 7.50
CA ASN A 138 -4.15 -14.54 7.74
C ASN A 138 -4.14 -13.17 7.04
N LEU A 139 -5.31 -12.60 6.72
CA LEU A 139 -5.41 -11.19 6.32
C LEU A 139 -6.71 -10.60 6.86
N THR A 140 -6.60 -9.82 7.94
CA THR A 140 -7.70 -8.98 8.39
C THR A 140 -7.63 -7.69 7.58
N VAL A 141 -8.53 -7.54 6.62
CA VAL A 141 -8.79 -6.24 5.99
C VAL A 141 -9.75 -5.50 6.91
N THR A 142 -9.37 -4.32 7.37
CA THR A 142 -10.19 -3.52 8.29
C THR A 142 -10.65 -2.25 7.60
N THR A 143 -11.95 -2.18 7.32
CA THR A 143 -12.60 -0.98 6.80
C THR A 143 -12.93 -0.03 7.96
N LEU A 144 -12.50 1.22 7.86
CA LEU A 144 -12.93 2.29 8.76
C LEU A 144 -14.42 2.61 8.50
N ILE A 145 -15.24 2.68 9.55
CA ILE A 145 -16.61 3.16 9.45
C ILE A 145 -16.61 4.68 9.65
N PRO A 146 -16.85 5.51 8.63
CA PRO A 146 -17.01 6.95 8.83
C PRO A 146 -18.34 7.23 9.51
N ASN A 147 -18.35 8.20 10.43
CA ASN A 147 -19.53 8.71 11.13
C ASN A 147 -20.17 7.76 12.16
N ALA A 148 -19.37 7.11 13.01
CA ALA A 148 -19.88 6.54 14.26
C ALA A 148 -20.25 7.68 15.25
N THR A 149 -21.30 8.45 14.94
CA THR A 149 -21.98 9.29 15.94
C THR A 149 -22.97 8.43 16.67
N ASN A 150 -22.64 8.06 17.92
CA ASN A 150 -23.53 7.53 18.96
C ASN A 150 -24.74 6.72 18.44
N ALA A 151 -24.53 5.47 18.05
CA ALA A 151 -25.63 4.52 17.89
C ALA A 151 -25.52 3.45 18.96
N SER A 152 -26.20 3.67 20.08
CA SER A 152 -26.64 2.58 20.94
C SER A 152 -27.54 1.66 20.12
N VAL A 153 -27.16 0.40 19.93
CA VAL A 153 -28.11 -0.62 19.48
C VAL A 153 -27.98 -1.83 20.38
N ALA A 154 -28.85 -1.85 21.40
CA ALA A 154 -29.37 -3.06 21.98
C ALA A 154 -30.21 -3.80 20.92
N GLY A 155 -30.20 -5.13 20.93
CA GLY A 155 -31.23 -5.92 20.24
C GLY A 155 -30.69 -7.18 19.59
N ALA A 156 -31.00 -8.31 20.22
CA ALA A 156 -30.74 -9.65 19.73
C ALA A 156 -31.62 -10.03 18.52
N ALA A 157 -31.11 -11.01 17.76
CA ALA A 157 -31.83 -12.07 17.04
C ALA A 157 -32.95 -11.71 16.03
N GLY A 158 -32.81 -12.21 14.79
CA GLY A 158 -33.97 -12.46 13.93
C GLY A 158 -33.70 -12.49 12.43
N GLN A 159 -33.56 -13.72 11.89
CA GLN A 159 -34.06 -14.25 10.60
C GLN A 159 -33.88 -13.52 9.24
N GLN A 160 -33.46 -14.34 8.25
CA GLN A 160 -33.94 -14.50 6.85
C GLN A 160 -34.14 -13.23 6.00
N LEU A 161 -33.62 -13.05 4.78
CA LEU A 161 -33.25 -13.94 3.66
C LEU A 161 -31.99 -13.40 2.98
#